data_AF-A0A7M2WPL1-F1
#
_entry.id   AF-A0A7M2WPL1-F1
#
_cell.length_a   1.000
_cell.length_b   1.000
_cell.length_c   1.000
_cell.angle_alpha   90.00
_cell.angle_beta   90.00
_cell.angle_gamma   90.00
#
_symmetry.space_group_name_H-M   'P 1'
#
loop_
_entity.id
_entity.type
_entity.pdbx_description
1 polymer ?
#
loop_
_entity_poly.entity_id
_entity_poly.type
_entity_poly.pdbx_seq_one_letter_code
_entity_poly.pdbx_strand_id
1 'polypeptide(L)'
;MLHNAKLVEVNPPAGDALEMRCTLASPTTSEQAWLESAGVAASAVVYLPLTGSPLPGISVGDVLVIQLDGQSQASWVAAHVSDRVGGVLRYRQVFVVEQA
;
A
#
# COMPACT_ATOMS: atom_id res chain seq x y z
N MET A 1 6.50 4.75 -11.55
CA MET A 1 7.24 5.83 -10.83
C MET A 1 7.19 5.54 -9.34
N LEU A 2 8.13 6.08 -8.55
CA LEU A 2 8.19 5.94 -7.08
C LEU A 2 7.87 7.30 -6.44
N HIS A 3 6.94 7.33 -5.49
CA HIS A 3 6.52 8.55 -4.80
C HIS A 3 6.67 8.39 -3.29
N ASN A 4 7.33 9.36 -2.65
CA ASN A 4 7.34 9.45 -1.19
C ASN A 4 5.93 9.83 -0.71
N ALA A 5 5.46 9.09 0.29
CA ALA A 5 4.09 9.17 0.74
C ALA A 5 3.99 8.98 2.25
N LYS A 6 2.78 9.23 2.76
CA LYS A 6 2.42 9.00 4.15
C LYS A 6 1.06 8.35 4.20
N LEU A 7 0.97 7.19 4.83
CA LEU A 7 -0.29 6.56 5.20
C LEU A 7 -0.83 7.29 6.43
N VAL A 8 -1.96 7.97 6.26
CA VAL A 8 -2.58 8.83 7.28
C VAL A 8 -3.82 8.20 7.91
N GLU A 9 -4.43 7.22 7.24
CA GLU A 9 -5.60 6.53 7.76
C GLU A 9 -5.78 5.16 7.11
N VAL A 10 -6.38 4.24 7.85
CA VAL A 10 -6.90 2.95 7.37
C VAL A 10 -8.36 2.89 7.82
N ASN A 11 -9.26 2.48 6.93
CA ASN A 11 -10.70 2.40 7.19
C ASN A 11 -11.18 0.97 6.90
N PRO A 12 -11.69 0.23 7.91
CA PRO A 12 -11.92 0.65 9.30
C PRO A 12 -10.61 0.94 10.07
N PRO A 13 -10.64 1.84 11.08
CA PRO A 13 -9.46 2.23 11.83
C PRO A 13 -8.82 1.03 12.52
N ALA A 14 -7.53 0.82 12.22
CA ALA A 14 -6.72 -0.26 12.79
C ALA A 14 -6.21 0.02 14.22
N GLY A 15 -6.70 1.07 14.88
CA GLY A 15 -6.26 1.51 16.21
C GLY A 15 -6.21 3.03 16.34
N ASP A 16 -5.16 3.54 16.99
CA ASP A 16 -4.91 4.97 17.19
C ASP A 16 -4.59 5.70 15.86
N ALA A 17 -4.51 7.04 15.93
CA ALA A 17 -4.16 7.91 14.81
C ALA A 17 -2.90 7.40 14.08
N LEU A 18 -3.06 7.02 12.81
CA LEU A 18 -2.02 6.41 12.00
C LEU A 18 -1.28 7.49 11.20
N GLU A 19 0.01 7.66 11.46
CA GLU A 19 0.83 8.54 10.63
C GLU A 19 2.16 7.86 10.30
N MET A 20 2.21 7.13 9.19
CA MET A 20 3.35 6.29 8.82
C MET A 20 3.95 6.70 7.48
N ARG A 21 5.28 6.84 7.41
CA ARG A 21 5.98 7.03 6.14
C ARG A 21 5.93 5.77 5.29
N CYS A 22 5.58 5.93 4.02
CA CYS A 22 5.48 4.85 3.05
C CYS A 22 5.92 5.31 1.66
N THR A 23 5.92 4.40 0.70
CA THR A 23 6.18 4.71 -0.72
C THR A 23 5.05 4.19 -1.57
N LEU A 24 4.46 5.03 -2.41
CA LEU A 24 3.50 4.63 -3.43
C LEU A 24 4.23 4.46 -4.76
N ALA A 25 4.01 3.34 -5.45
CA ALA A 25 4.63 3.08 -6.74
C ALA A 25 3.69 2.38 -7.71
N SER A 26 4.06 2.44 -8.99
CA SER A 26 3.54 1.49 -9.98
C SER A 26 4.11 0.10 -9.70
N PRO A 27 3.34 -1.00 -9.88
CA PRO A 27 3.89 -2.35 -9.75
C PRO A 27 5.07 -2.56 -10.70
N THR A 28 6.09 -3.24 -10.21
CA THR A 28 7.21 -3.74 -11.02
C THR A 28 6.73 -4.83 -11.98
N THR A 29 7.54 -5.18 -13.00
CA THR A 29 7.20 -6.26 -13.95
C THR A 29 6.91 -7.59 -13.25
N SER A 30 7.68 -7.92 -12.20
CA SER A 30 7.48 -9.16 -11.43
C SER A 30 6.20 -9.13 -10.60
N GLU A 31 5.88 -7.98 -9.98
CA GLU A 31 4.63 -7.81 -9.24
C GLU A 31 3.43 -7.83 -10.19
N GLN A 32 3.54 -7.20 -11.36
CA GLN A 32 2.51 -7.18 -12.39
C GLN A 32 2.20 -8.60 -12.91
N ALA A 33 3.23 -9.38 -13.25
CA ALA A 33 3.06 -10.78 -13.66
C ALA A 33 2.40 -11.62 -12.57
N TRP A 34 2.74 -11.36 -11.30
CA TRP A 34 2.10 -12.02 -10.17
C TRP A 34 0.63 -11.62 -10.02
N LEU A 35 0.30 -10.30 -10.07
CA LEU A 35 -1.07 -9.78 -9.99
C LEU A 35 -1.97 -10.40 -11.06
N GLU A 36 -1.46 -10.48 -12.30
CA GLU A 36 -2.16 -11.12 -13.43
C GLU A 36 -2.41 -12.61 -13.16
N SER A 37 -1.40 -13.35 -12.69
CA SER A 37 -1.55 -14.76 -12.36
C SER A 37 -2.52 -15.03 -11.21
N ALA A 38 -2.63 -14.08 -10.27
CA ALA A 38 -3.48 -14.16 -9.10
C ALA A 38 -4.91 -13.63 -9.37
N GLY A 39 -5.16 -13.03 -10.54
CA GLY A 39 -6.45 -12.40 -10.84
C GLY A 39 -6.75 -11.17 -9.97
N VAL A 40 -5.71 -10.49 -9.47
CA VAL A 40 -5.84 -9.30 -8.61
C VAL A 40 -5.74 -8.05 -9.48
N ALA A 41 -6.82 -7.28 -9.55
CA ALA A 41 -6.79 -5.96 -10.15
C ALA A 41 -6.22 -4.96 -9.15
N ALA A 42 -4.98 -4.51 -9.35
CA ALA A 42 -4.35 -3.43 -8.59
C ALA A 42 -3.64 -2.47 -9.55
N SER A 43 -3.73 -1.16 -9.29
CA SER A 43 -3.12 -0.12 -10.12
C SER A 43 -1.83 0.44 -9.52
N ALA A 44 -1.63 0.27 -8.22
CA ALA A 44 -0.45 0.72 -7.50
C ALA A 44 -0.07 -0.25 -6.37
N VAL A 45 1.12 -0.04 -5.80
CA VAL A 45 1.62 -0.73 -4.62
C VAL A 45 2.13 0.28 -3.60
N VAL A 46 1.72 0.09 -2.36
CA VAL A 46 2.18 0.82 -1.19
C VAL A 46 3.21 -0.05 -0.47
N TYR A 47 4.44 0.45 -0.35
CA TYR A 47 5.49 -0.19 0.43
C TYR A 47 5.51 0.42 1.84
N LEU A 48 5.16 -0.41 2.82
CA LEU A 48 5.24 -0.07 4.24
C LEU A 48 6.54 -0.63 4.82
N PRO A 49 7.40 0.21 5.44
CA PRO A 49 8.65 -0.27 6.03
C PRO A 49 8.37 -1.22 7.19
N LEU A 50 9.02 -2.40 7.19
CA LEU A 50 8.86 -3.38 8.28
C LEU A 50 9.56 -2.95 9.59
N THR A 51 10.33 -1.85 9.55
CA THR A 51 11.12 -1.34 10.68
C THR A 51 10.62 0.03 11.14
N GLY A 52 10.52 0.25 12.45
CA GLY A 52 10.38 1.59 13.03
C GLY A 52 9.01 1.97 13.60
N SER A 53 7.99 1.12 13.46
CA SER A 53 6.70 1.21 14.19
C SER A 53 5.90 -0.07 13.99
N PRO A 54 4.95 -0.40 14.88
CA PRO A 54 4.02 -1.48 14.59
C PRO A 54 3.31 -1.19 13.27
N LEU A 55 3.32 -2.16 12.36
CA LEU A 55 2.59 -2.05 11.10
C LEU A 55 1.10 -2.00 11.41
N PRO A 56 0.35 -1.08 10.78
CA PRO A 56 -1.10 -1.10 10.90
C PRO A 56 -1.64 -2.45 10.40
N GLY A 57 -2.67 -2.95 11.08
CA GLY A 57 -3.46 -4.07 10.57
C GLY A 57 -4.18 -3.59 9.32
N ILE A 58 -3.75 -4.06 8.15
CA ILE A 58 -4.40 -3.78 6.87
C ILE A 58 -4.89 -5.11 6.30
N SER A 59 -6.16 -5.14 5.94
CA SER A 59 -6.85 -6.25 5.33
C SER A 59 -7.28 -5.90 3.90
N VAL A 60 -7.54 -6.93 3.11
CA VAL A 60 -8.17 -6.74 1.78
C VAL A 60 -9.55 -6.13 1.96
N GLY A 61 -9.85 -5.08 1.20
CA GLY A 61 -11.08 -4.30 1.27
C GLY A 61 -10.97 -3.03 2.12
N ASP A 62 -9.91 -2.88 2.92
CA ASP A 62 -9.70 -1.66 3.71
C ASP A 62 -9.41 -0.46 2.80
N VAL A 63 -9.91 0.71 3.19
CA VAL A 63 -9.63 1.98 2.49
C VAL A 63 -8.44 2.65 3.16
N LEU A 64 -7.39 2.88 2.38
CA LEU A 64 -6.17 3.55 2.79
C LEU A 64 -6.21 4.99 2.34
N VAL A 65 -6.06 5.93 3.27
CA VAL A 65 -5.87 7.34 2.94
C VAL A 65 -4.37 7.61 2.94
N ILE A 66 -3.82 7.97 1.78
CA ILE A 66 -2.39 8.24 1.63
C ILE A 66 -2.20 9.66 1.10
N GLN A 67 -1.23 10.35 1.66
CA GLN A 67 -0.80 11.66 1.23
C GLN A 67 0.52 11.54 0.49
N LEU A 68 0.56 11.92 -0.79
CA LEU A 68 1.83 12.11 -1.49
C LEU A 68 2.48 13.42 -1.04
N ASP A 69 3.80 13.43 -0.90
CA ASP A 69 4.51 14.64 -0.46
C ASP A 69 4.23 15.81 -1.43
N GLY A 70 3.68 16.90 -0.90
CA GLY A 70 3.31 18.09 -1.69
C GLY A 70 1.98 17.98 -2.45
N GLN A 71 1.17 16.94 -2.21
CA GLN A 71 -0.15 16.77 -2.81
C GLN A 71 -1.25 16.57 -1.75
N SER A 72 -2.50 16.63 -2.22
CA SER A 72 -3.67 16.28 -1.42
C SER A 72 -3.73 14.80 -1.10
N GLN A 73 -4.45 14.45 -0.05
CA GLN A 73 -4.75 13.06 0.30
C GLN A 73 -5.64 12.42 -0.77
N ALA A 74 -5.37 11.15 -1.07
CA ALA A 74 -6.21 10.32 -1.91
C ALA A 74 -6.55 9.02 -1.18
N SER A 75 -7.66 8.39 -1.59
CA SER A 75 -8.13 7.13 -1.02
C SER A 75 -7.91 5.99 -1.99
N TRP A 76 -7.40 4.87 -1.48
CA TRP A 76 -7.22 3.65 -2.25
C TRP A 76 -7.77 2.45 -1.50
N VAL A 77 -8.29 1.47 -2.23
CA VAL A 77 -8.78 0.22 -1.64
C VAL A 77 -7.67 -0.82 -1.69
N ALA A 78 -7.38 -1.46 -0.56
CA ALA A 78 -6.45 -2.58 -0.49
C ALA A 78 -7.01 -3.80 -1.24
N ALA A 79 -6.40 -4.15 -2.36
CA ALA A 79 -6.77 -5.32 -3.16
C ALA A 79 -6.01 -6.58 -2.72
N HIS A 80 -4.77 -6.42 -2.25
CA HIS A 80 -3.97 -7.53 -1.72
C HIS A 80 -2.88 -7.05 -0.75
N VAL A 81 -2.53 -7.88 0.23
CA VAL A 81 -1.46 -7.60 1.20
C VAL A 81 -0.47 -8.77 1.19
N SER A 82 0.80 -8.49 0.95
CA SER A 82 1.86 -9.49 0.90
C SER A 82 3.18 -8.94 1.43
N ASP A 83 4.05 -9.82 1.90
CA ASP A 83 5.37 -9.45 2.45
C ASP A 83 6.53 -9.84 1.51
N ARG A 84 6.25 -10.40 0.31
CA ARG A 84 7.26 -11.15 -0.48
C ARG A 84 7.15 -11.10 -2.00
N VAL A 85 6.22 -10.38 -2.62
CA VAL A 85 6.12 -10.37 -4.09
C VAL A 85 7.36 -9.70 -4.69
N GLY A 86 7.99 -10.33 -5.68
CA GLY A 86 9.19 -9.78 -6.32
C GLY A 86 10.47 -9.81 -5.47
N GLY A 87 10.48 -10.49 -4.31
CA GLY A 87 11.70 -10.80 -3.55
C GLY A 87 12.21 -9.71 -2.61
N VAL A 88 11.44 -8.63 -2.39
CA VAL A 88 11.86 -7.52 -1.51
C VAL A 88 11.37 -7.75 -0.09
N LEU A 89 12.24 -8.28 0.78
CA LEU A 89 11.91 -8.61 2.18
C LEU A 89 11.89 -7.40 3.15
N ARG A 90 12.13 -6.18 2.67
CA ARG A 90 12.27 -4.99 3.53
C ARG A 90 10.94 -4.26 3.79
N TYR A 91 9.90 -4.62 3.05
CA TYR A 91 8.62 -3.92 3.07
C TYR A 91 7.46 -4.90 3.10
N ARG A 92 6.36 -4.49 3.74
CA ARG A 92 5.04 -5.04 3.46
C ARG A 92 4.50 -4.32 2.23
N GLN A 93 4.07 -5.09 1.24
CA GLN A 93 3.45 -4.63 0.01
C GLN A 93 1.94 -4.65 0.18
N VAL A 94 1.30 -3.51 -0.01
CA VAL A 94 -0.15 -3.42 -0.12
C VAL A 94 -0.47 -3.00 -1.54
N PHE A 95 -1.01 -3.93 -2.33
CA PHE A 95 -1.49 -3.66 -3.67
C PHE A 95 -2.86 -3.00 -3.58
N VAL A 96 -3.02 -1.89 -4.29
CA VAL A 96 -4.17 -1.02 -4.12
C VAL A 96 -4.81 -0.63 -5.45
N VAL A 97 -6.09 -0.28 -5.38
CA VAL A 97 -6.88 0.29 -6.48
C VAL A 97 -7.31 1.68 -6.10
N GLU A 98 -7.18 2.64 -7.02
CA GLU A 98 -7.67 4.00 -6.80
C GLU A 98 -9.19 4.00 -6.69
N GLN A 99 -9.69 4.67 -5.64
CA GLN A 99 -11.13 4.84 -5.45
C GLN A 99 -11.58 6.05 -6.29
N ALA A 100 -12.50 5.81 -7.23
CA ALA A 100 -13.09 6.85 -8.09
C ALA A 100 -13.98 7.83 -7.31
#